data_AF-K1UKB2-F1
#
_entry.id   AF-K1UKB2-F1
#
_cell.length_a   1.000
_cell.length_b   1.000
_cell.length_c   1.000
_cell.angle_alpha   90.00
_cell.angle_beta   90.00
_cell.angle_gamma   90.00
#
_symmetry.space_group_name_H-M   'P 1'
#
loop_
_entity.id
_entity.type
_entity.pdbx_description
1 polymer ?
#
loop_
_entity_poly.entity_id
_entity_poly.type
_entity_poly.pdbx_seq_one_letter_code
_entity_poly.pdbx_strand_id
1 'polypeptide(L)'
;MEQTKPSQSLPDNAYRELKPGEEYVPMMPADAKPKEVTPYSVTMGLLMAVLFSAAAAYLGLRIGQVFEAAIPIAIIAVGVGN
;
A
#
# COMPACT_ATOMS: atom_id res chain seq x y z
N MET A 1 20.60 25.34 3.46
CA MET A 1 19.49 24.76 2.67
C MET A 1 18.59 24.07 3.68
N GLU A 2 17.52 24.74 4.05
CA GLU A 2 16.63 24.35 5.14
C GLU A 2 15.79 23.16 4.67
N GLN A 3 16.03 21.97 5.24
CA GLN A 3 15.17 20.81 5.02
C GLN A 3 13.92 20.96 5.89
N THR A 4 12.87 21.54 5.34
CA THR A 4 11.55 21.60 5.95
C THR A 4 10.81 20.27 5.72
N LYS A 5 10.61 19.55 6.83
CA LYS A 5 9.54 18.59 7.19
C LYS A 5 8.72 17.93 6.05
N PRO A 6 8.50 16.60 6.11
CA PRO A 6 7.67 15.91 5.11
C PRO A 6 6.20 16.29 5.31
N SER A 7 5.73 17.29 4.57
CA SER A 7 4.30 17.37 4.24
C SER A 7 4.01 16.28 3.22
N GLN A 8 2.84 15.64 3.33
CA GLN A 8 2.33 14.58 2.44
C GLN A 8 2.13 15.03 0.98
N SER A 9 2.77 16.11 0.54
CA SER A 9 2.63 16.73 -0.77
C SER A 9 3.84 16.43 -1.63
N LEU A 10 3.60 16.17 -2.92
CA LEU A 10 4.68 16.04 -3.89
C LEU A 10 5.43 17.37 -4.05
N PRO A 11 6.67 17.34 -4.57
CA PRO A 11 7.40 18.56 -4.92
C PRO A 11 6.58 19.47 -5.85
N ASP A 12 6.73 20.79 -5.74
CA ASP A 12 5.93 21.75 -6.53
C ASP A 12 6.08 21.55 -8.05
N ASN A 13 7.25 21.10 -8.50
CA ASN A 13 7.53 20.77 -9.90
C ASN A 13 6.87 19.46 -10.38
N ALA A 14 6.18 18.72 -9.50
CA ALA A 14 5.34 17.58 -9.87
C ALA A 14 3.97 17.98 -10.43
N TYR A 15 3.50 19.19 -10.12
CA TYR A 15 2.15 19.67 -10.49
C TYR A 15 2.14 20.59 -11.72
N ARG A 16 3.31 20.87 -12.30
CA ARG A 16 3.47 21.77 -13.45
C ARG A 16 4.53 21.23 -14.40
N GLU A 17 4.49 21.71 -15.64
CA GLU A 17 5.57 21.44 -16.58
C GLU A 17 6.92 21.96 -16.05
N LEU A 18 7.97 21.19 -16.35
CA LEU A 18 9.34 21.53 -15.99
C LEU A 18 9.79 22.76 -16.79
N LYS A 19 10.40 23.71 -16.10
CA LYS A 19 11.06 24.83 -16.79
C LYS A 19 12.28 24.31 -17.57
N PRO A 20 12.74 25.03 -18.61
CA PRO A 20 13.97 24.66 -19.31
C PRO A 20 15.15 24.55 -18.32
N GLY A 21 15.74 23.37 -18.22
CA GLY A 21 16.84 23.07 -17.28
C GLY A 21 16.42 22.63 -15.87
N GLU A 22 15.12 22.49 -15.59
CA GLU A 22 14.62 21.96 -14.33
C GLU A 22 14.47 20.43 -14.40
N GLU A 23 15.01 19.73 -13.41
CA GLU A 23 14.93 18.27 -13.31
C GLU A 23 13.96 17.85 -12.21
N TYR A 24 13.08 16.89 -12.52
CA TYR A 24 12.18 16.30 -11.54
C TYR A 24 12.92 15.22 -10.76
N VAL A 25 12.95 15.35 -9.42
CA VAL A 25 13.47 14.31 -8.53
C VAL A 25 12.29 13.54 -7.96
N PRO A 26 12.06 12.27 -8.36
CA PRO A 26 10.97 11.47 -7.83
C PRO A 26 11.14 11.19 -6.34
N MET A 27 10.01 11.09 -5.62
CA MET A 27 9.99 10.69 -4.21
C MET A 27 10.59 9.29 -3.97
N MET A 28 10.53 8.42 -4.99
CA MET A 28 11.15 7.10 -4.98
C MET A 28 12.18 7.01 -6.11
N PRO A 29 13.50 6.98 -5.81
CA PRO A 29 14.55 6.86 -6.81
C PRO A 29 14.45 5.55 -7.60
N ALA A 30 14.83 5.56 -8.89
CA ALA A 30 14.80 4.36 -9.73
C ALA A 30 15.75 3.25 -9.23
N ASP A 31 16.87 3.62 -8.60
CA ASP A 31 17.82 2.69 -7.99
C ASP A 31 17.41 2.21 -6.60
N ALA A 32 16.31 2.73 -6.04
CA ALA A 32 15.81 2.28 -4.77
C ALA A 32 15.34 0.82 -4.89
N LYS A 33 15.85 -0.05 -4.01
CA LYS A 33 15.43 -1.45 -3.91
C LYS A 33 14.70 -1.67 -2.58
N PRO A 34 13.45 -1.21 -2.45
CA PRO A 34 12.67 -1.45 -1.24
C PRO A 34 12.48 -2.96 -1.04
N LYS A 35 12.38 -3.39 0.22
CA LYS A 35 12.11 -4.79 0.55
C LYS A 35 10.63 -5.07 0.33
N GLU A 36 10.27 -5.56 -0.85
CA GLU A 36 8.88 -5.90 -1.18
C GLU A 36 8.37 -7.14 -0.43
N VAL A 37 9.26 -8.10 -0.18
CA VAL A 37 8.95 -9.33 0.57
C VAL A 37 9.72 -9.33 1.87
N THR A 38 8.99 -9.23 2.98
CA THR A 38 9.55 -9.28 4.33
C THR A 38 8.84 -10.37 5.13
N PRO A 39 9.47 -10.92 6.18
CA PRO A 39 8.77 -11.84 7.08
C PRO A 39 7.47 -11.26 7.63
N TYR A 40 7.43 -9.94 7.87
CA TYR A 40 6.21 -9.23 8.26
C TYR A 40 5.12 -9.29 7.18
N SER A 41 5.41 -8.89 5.93
CA SER A 41 4.40 -8.87 4.87
C SER A 41 3.88 -10.27 4.53
N VAL A 42 4.76 -11.27 4.53
CA VAL A 42 4.38 -12.69 4.30
C VAL A 42 3.51 -13.21 5.44
N THR A 43 3.92 -13.00 6.69
CA THR A 43 3.17 -13.49 7.86
C THR A 43 1.81 -12.82 7.94
N MET A 44 1.75 -11.50 7.78
CA MET A 44 0.50 -10.75 7.83
C MET A 44 -0.45 -11.16 6.70
N GLY A 45 0.05 -11.33 5.48
CA GLY A 45 -0.74 -11.79 4.34
C GLY A 45 -1.31 -13.20 4.55
N LEU A 46 -0.49 -14.12 5.06
CA LEU A 46 -0.92 -15.51 5.33
C LEU A 46 -1.99 -15.56 6.42
N LEU A 47 -1.81 -14.82 7.51
CA LEU A 47 -2.79 -14.74 8.60
C LEU A 47 -4.13 -14.21 8.10
N MET A 48 -4.10 -13.13 7.31
CA MET A 48 -5.30 -12.54 6.73
C MET A 48 -5.99 -13.47 5.74
N ALA A 49 -5.22 -14.15 4.88
CA ALA A 49 -5.75 -15.12 3.93
C ALA A 49 -6.50 -16.25 4.64
N VAL A 50 -5.90 -16.86 5.66
CA VAL A 50 -6.54 -17.94 6.43
C VAL A 50 -7.82 -17.45 7.11
N LEU A 51 -7.77 -16.32 7.81
CA LEU A 51 -8.90 -15.77 8.54
C LEU A 51 -10.09 -15.45 7.62
N PHE A 52 -9.82 -14.71 6.54
CA PHE A 52 -10.87 -14.27 5.63
C PHE A 52 -11.38 -15.39 4.73
N SER A 53 -10.54 -16.33 4.30
CA SER A 53 -11.02 -17.52 3.57
C SER A 53 -11.92 -18.38 4.44
N ALA A 54 -11.58 -18.58 5.72
CA ALA A 54 -12.43 -19.30 6.66
C ALA A 54 -13.76 -18.56 6.90
N ALA A 55 -13.73 -17.24 7.09
CA ALA A 55 -14.93 -16.42 7.25
C ALA A 55 -15.82 -16.44 5.99
N ALA A 56 -15.24 -16.31 4.80
CA ALA A 56 -15.94 -16.35 3.53
C ALA A 56 -16.61 -17.71 3.29
N ALA A 57 -15.90 -18.81 3.56
CA ALA A 57 -16.47 -20.16 3.47
C ALA A 57 -17.59 -20.37 4.50
N TYR A 58 -17.39 -19.97 5.75
CA TYR A 58 -18.40 -20.09 6.81
C TYR A 58 -19.67 -19.29 6.48
N LEU A 59 -19.55 -18.03 6.06
CA LEU A 59 -20.69 -17.20 5.67
C LEU A 59 -21.37 -17.73 4.42
N GLY A 60 -20.61 -18.19 3.43
CA GLY A 60 -21.14 -18.87 2.26
C GLY A 60 -22.00 -20.09 2.62
N LEU A 61 -21.54 -20.91 3.57
CA LEU A 61 -22.27 -22.09 4.05
C LEU A 61 -23.44 -21.74 4.98
N ARG A 62 -23.33 -20.70 5.80
CA ARG A 62 -24.31 -20.37 6.85
C ARG A 62 -25.46 -19.52 6.34
N ILE A 63 -25.19 -18.52 5.51
CA ILE A 63 -26.16 -17.54 5.02
C ILE A 63 -26.27 -17.50 3.49
N GLY A 64 -25.54 -18.37 2.77
CA GLY A 64 -25.60 -18.46 1.31
C GLY A 64 -24.90 -17.32 0.57
N GLN A 65 -24.20 -16.44 1.27
CA GLN A 65 -23.54 -15.26 0.70
C GLN A 65 -22.05 -15.26 1.02
N VAL A 66 -21.25 -15.09 -0.02
CA VAL A 66 -19.79 -14.93 0.07
C VAL A 66 -19.47 -13.46 -0.23
N PHE A 67 -18.43 -12.93 0.41
CA PHE A 67 -17.90 -11.61 0.14
C PHE A 67 -16.46 -11.72 -0.40
N GLU A 68 -16.03 -10.69 -1.12
CA GLU A 68 -14.67 -10.65 -1.65
C GLU A 68 -13.68 -10.39 -0.52
N ALA A 69 -12.93 -11.41 -0.12
CA ALA A 69 -11.93 -11.32 0.95
C ALA A 69 -10.79 -10.35 0.63
N ALA A 70 -10.43 -10.18 -0.64
CA ALA A 70 -9.29 -9.35 -1.05
C ALA A 70 -9.49 -7.86 -0.73
N ILE A 71 -10.72 -7.33 -0.93
CA ILE A 71 -11.05 -5.92 -0.67
C ILE A 71 -10.79 -5.51 0.79
N PRO A 72 -11.38 -6.16 1.82
CA PRO A 72 -11.14 -5.78 3.20
C PRO A 72 -9.70 -6.04 3.65
N ILE A 73 -9.03 -7.08 3.13
CA ILE A 73 -7.60 -7.32 3.41
C ILE A 73 -6.76 -6.14 2.91
N ALA A 74 -7.01 -5.65 1.70
CA ALA A 74 -6.29 -4.50 1.13
C ALA A 74 -6.51 -3.22 1.96
N ILE A 75 -7.75 -2.95 2.38
CA ILE A 75 -8.08 -1.79 3.22
C ILE A 75 -7.32 -1.84 4.56
N ILE A 76 -7.33 -3.01 5.23
CA ILE A 76 -6.61 -3.19 6.51
C ILE A 76 -5.10 -3.07 6.29
N ALA A 77 -4.56 -3.66 5.23
CA ALA A 77 -3.14 -3.61 4.93
C ALA A 77 -2.64 -2.17 4.74
N VAL A 78 -3.39 -1.32 4.03
CA VAL A 78 -3.08 0.10 3.86
C VAL A 78 -3.18 0.86 5.18
N GLY A 79 -4.22 0.58 5.99
CA GLY A 79 -4.42 1.27 7.28
C GLY A 79 -3.39 0.90 8.36
N VAL A 80 -2.83 -0.31 8.30
CA VAL A 80 -1.80 -0.80 9.25
C VAL A 80 -0.38 -0.52 8.74
N GLY A 81 -0.21 -0.34 7.43
CA GLY A 81 1.07 0.05 6.81
C GLY A 81 1.40 1.51 7.09
N ASN A 82 1.99 1.77 8.26
CA ASN A 82 2.54 3.06 8.64
C ASN A 82 3.99 3.23 8.14
#